data_AF-A0A970X2H8-F1
#
_entry.id   AF-A0A970X2H8-F1
#
_cell.length_a   1.000
_cell.length_b   1.000
_cell.length_c   1.000
_cell.angle_alpha   90.00
_cell.angle_beta   90.00
_cell.angle_gamma   90.00
#
_symmetry.space_group_name_H-M   'P 1'
#
loop_
_entity.id
_entity.type
_entity.pdbx_description
1 polymer ?
#
loop_
_entity_poly.entity_id
_entity_poly.type
_entity_poly.pdbx_seq_one_letter_code
_entity_poly.pdbx_strand_id
1 'polypeptide(L)'
;MKTTLAFQPLNLAITAPKTWLFAGAFVAGNLLLPQLCHLIPNGGLMFLPIYFFTLVAAYKFGLKTGLLTALLSPVLNSLLFGMPVVAMLPIILVKSTLLAVAASMVASRSRQVSLLLLALVVLSYQLVGG
;
A
#
# COMPACT_ATOMS: atom_id res chain seq x y z
N MET A 1 -8.43 -2.86 -28.37
CA MET A 1 -9.40 -2.22 -27.46
C MET A 1 -8.62 -1.51 -26.36
N LYS A 2 -8.51 -0.17 -26.37
CA LYS A 2 -7.82 0.61 -25.33
C LYS A 2 -8.80 0.83 -24.16
N THR A 3 -8.85 -0.09 -23.22
CA THR A 3 -9.66 0.03 -21.99
C THR A 3 -8.93 0.88 -20.94
N THR A 4 -8.51 2.08 -21.32
CA THR A 4 -7.88 3.03 -20.39
C THR A 4 -8.91 4.05 -19.96
N LEU A 5 -9.53 3.80 -18.80
CA LEU A 5 -10.31 4.83 -18.12
C LEU A 5 -9.37 6.00 -17.81
N ALA A 6 -9.84 7.23 -18.07
CA ALA A 6 -9.09 8.43 -17.72
C ALA A 6 -8.82 8.42 -16.20
N PHE A 7 -7.53 8.29 -15.83
CA PHE A 7 -7.13 8.23 -14.43
C PHE A 7 -6.41 9.52 -14.03
N GLN A 8 -6.98 10.21 -13.06
CA GLN A 8 -6.36 11.38 -12.46
C GLN A 8 -5.95 11.07 -11.01
N PRO A 9 -4.64 11.06 -10.69
CA PRO A 9 -4.17 10.98 -9.31
C PRO A 9 -4.49 12.30 -8.60
N LEU A 10 -4.97 12.20 -7.36
CA LEU A 10 -5.40 13.37 -6.57
C LEU A 10 -4.22 14.11 -5.93
N ASN A 11 -3.14 13.39 -5.62
CA ASN A 11 -1.91 13.90 -5.00
C ASN A 11 -2.14 14.92 -3.87
N LEU A 12 -2.73 14.45 -2.78
CA LEU A 12 -3.13 15.30 -1.66
C LEU A 12 -1.93 15.86 -0.90
N ALA A 13 -2.03 17.10 -0.42
CA ALA A 13 -1.02 17.72 0.44
C ALA A 13 -1.11 17.19 1.89
N ILE A 14 0.01 17.11 2.61
CA ILE A 14 0.02 16.61 4.01
C ILE A 14 -0.79 17.50 4.95
N THR A 15 -0.90 18.79 4.64
CA THR A 15 -1.71 19.78 5.38
C THR A 15 -3.20 19.65 5.11
N ALA A 16 -3.60 18.91 4.07
CA ALA A 16 -5.01 18.74 3.73
C ALA A 16 -5.69 17.73 4.68
N PRO A 17 -6.84 18.05 5.28
CA PRO A 17 -7.54 17.13 6.19
C PRO A 17 -7.95 15.83 5.49
N LYS A 18 -8.24 15.89 4.18
CA LYS A 18 -8.53 14.72 3.35
C LYS A 18 -7.40 13.69 3.36
N THR A 19 -6.14 14.12 3.45
CA THR A 19 -4.99 13.21 3.50
C THR A 19 -5.06 12.31 4.71
N TRP A 20 -5.32 12.89 5.88
CA TRP A 20 -5.44 12.16 7.15
C TRP A 20 -6.67 11.27 7.18
N LEU A 21 -7.80 11.74 6.65
CA LEU A 21 -9.02 10.95 6.53
C LEU A 21 -8.78 9.68 5.70
N PHE A 22 -8.24 9.83 4.49
CA PHE A 22 -7.98 8.69 3.60
C PHE A 22 -6.87 7.80 4.14
N ALA A 23 -5.78 8.37 4.66
CA ALA A 23 -4.70 7.60 5.28
C ALA A 23 -5.24 6.76 6.46
N GLY A 24 -6.05 7.35 7.34
CA GLY A 24 -6.70 6.65 8.44
C GLY A 24 -7.62 5.53 7.97
N ALA A 25 -8.45 5.77 6.96
CA ALA A 25 -9.31 4.74 6.37
C ALA A 25 -8.51 3.58 5.77
N PHE A 26 -7.42 3.87 5.05
CA PHE A 26 -6.54 2.84 4.47
C PHE A 26 -5.74 2.10 5.53
N VAL A 27 -5.31 2.78 6.60
CA VAL A 27 -4.68 2.13 7.75
C VAL A 27 -5.66 1.19 8.42
N ALA A 28 -6.90 1.61 8.67
CA ALA A 28 -7.95 0.74 9.21
C ALA A 28 -8.22 -0.46 8.30
N GLY A 29 -8.30 -0.25 6.98
CA GLY A 29 -8.41 -1.33 6.00
C GLY A 29 -7.24 -2.31 6.07
N ASN A 30 -6.01 -1.79 6.19
CA ASN A 30 -4.79 -2.59 6.35
C ASN A 30 -4.66 -3.25 7.73
N LEU A 31 -5.48 -2.90 8.71
CA LEU A 31 -5.59 -3.64 9.97
C LEU A 31 -6.62 -4.76 9.85
N LEU A 32 -7.77 -4.49 9.23
CA LEU A 32 -8.87 -5.44 9.11
C LEU A 32 -8.58 -6.54 8.07
N LEU A 33 -8.12 -6.17 6.89
CA LEU A 33 -7.94 -7.10 5.77
C LEU A 33 -6.96 -8.24 6.08
N PRO A 34 -5.78 -8.01 6.71
CA PRO A 34 -4.91 -9.11 7.10
C PRO A 34 -5.58 -10.11 8.05
N GLN A 35 -6.37 -9.62 9.02
CA GLN A 35 -7.07 -10.51 9.95
C GLN A 35 -8.15 -11.34 9.24
N LEU A 36 -8.86 -10.74 8.28
CA LEU A 36 -9.80 -11.49 7.44
C LEU A 36 -9.10 -12.58 6.63
N CYS A 37 -7.92 -12.28 6.05
CA CYS A 37 -7.13 -13.27 5.33
C CYS A 37 -6.60 -14.39 6.24
N HIS A 38 -6.29 -14.09 7.50
CA HIS A 38 -5.84 -15.12 8.47
C HIS A 38 -6.94 -16.11 8.89
N LEU A 39 -8.22 -15.85 8.55
CA LEU A 39 -9.29 -16.84 8.71
C LEU A 39 -9.12 -18.04 7.76
N ILE A 40 -8.36 -17.87 6.68
CA ILE A 40 -8.00 -18.92 5.74
C ILE A 40 -6.61 -19.45 6.12
N PRO A 41 -6.41 -20.78 6.19
CA PRO A 41 -5.08 -21.35 6.41
C PRO A 41 -4.06 -20.78 5.41
N ASN A 42 -2.94 -20.25 5.92
CA ASN A 42 -1.90 -19.57 5.14
C ASN A 42 -2.33 -18.32 4.35
N GLY A 43 -3.52 -17.76 4.60
CA GLY A 43 -4.04 -16.64 3.81
C GLY A 43 -3.18 -15.37 3.90
N GLY A 44 -2.50 -15.13 5.02
CA GLY A 44 -1.56 -14.00 5.16
C GLY A 44 -0.40 -14.07 4.18
N LEU A 45 0.16 -15.26 3.98
CA LEU A 45 1.26 -15.50 3.03
C LEU A 45 0.78 -15.53 1.58
N MET A 46 -0.45 -16.00 1.33
CA MET A 46 -1.00 -16.13 -0.02
C MET A 46 -1.40 -14.77 -0.60
N PHE A 47 -2.02 -13.90 0.20
CA PHE A 47 -2.64 -12.67 -0.29
C PHE A 47 -1.80 -11.41 -0.05
N LEU A 48 -0.76 -11.48 0.80
CA LEU A 48 0.05 -10.34 1.26
C LEU A 48 -0.78 -9.07 1.54
N PRO A 49 -1.86 -9.17 2.33
CA PRO A 49 -2.96 -8.20 2.35
C PRO A 49 -2.56 -6.79 2.80
N ILE A 50 -1.47 -6.65 3.56
CA ILE A 50 -1.01 -5.37 4.12
C ILE A 50 -0.53 -4.36 3.07
N TYR A 51 -0.18 -4.83 1.87
CA TYR A 51 0.29 -3.97 0.78
C TYR A 51 -0.86 -3.38 -0.05
N PHE A 52 -2.07 -3.95 0.03
CA PHE A 52 -3.17 -3.62 -0.87
C PHE A 52 -3.63 -2.17 -0.70
N PHE A 53 -4.03 -1.76 0.51
CA PHE A 53 -4.47 -0.37 0.69
C PHE A 53 -3.31 0.62 0.63
N THR A 54 -2.08 0.18 0.90
CA THR A 54 -0.87 0.99 0.66
C THR A 54 -0.71 1.34 -0.82
N LEU A 55 -0.86 0.34 -1.70
CA LEU A 55 -0.84 0.53 -3.15
C LEU A 55 -1.95 1.50 -3.59
N VAL A 56 -3.19 1.28 -3.14
CA VAL A 56 -4.34 2.14 -3.49
C VAL A 56 -4.12 3.59 -3.01
N ALA A 57 -3.69 3.76 -1.75
CA ALA A 57 -3.40 5.04 -1.14
C ALA A 57 -2.36 5.82 -1.96
N ALA A 58 -1.23 5.17 -2.24
CA ALA A 58 -0.13 5.78 -2.98
C ALA A 58 -0.50 6.10 -4.44
N TYR A 59 -1.16 5.15 -5.13
CA TYR A 59 -1.47 5.29 -6.54
C TYR A 59 -2.53 6.37 -6.79
N LYS A 60 -3.62 6.38 -6.02
CA LYS A 60 -4.73 7.32 -6.24
C LYS A 60 -4.56 8.65 -5.51
N PHE A 61 -4.06 8.63 -4.27
CA PHE A 61 -4.02 9.81 -3.40
C PHE A 61 -2.62 10.43 -3.28
N GLY A 62 -1.61 9.76 -3.83
CA GLY A 62 -0.25 10.26 -3.95
C GLY A 62 0.67 9.81 -2.81
N LEU A 63 1.95 10.18 -2.95
CA LEU A 63 3.03 9.72 -2.08
C LEU A 63 2.77 9.95 -0.60
N LYS A 64 2.21 11.10 -0.21
CA LYS A 64 2.04 11.48 1.20
C LYS A 64 1.06 10.54 1.90
N THR A 65 -0.12 10.33 1.32
CA THR A 65 -1.10 9.36 1.82
C THR A 65 -0.52 7.95 1.79
N GLY A 66 0.16 7.58 0.71
CA GLY A 66 0.82 6.28 0.57
C GLY A 66 1.86 5.99 1.65
N LEU A 67 2.72 6.95 1.97
CA LEU A 67 3.75 6.82 3.01
C LEU A 67 3.16 6.73 4.41
N LEU A 68 2.13 7.53 4.71
CA LEU A 68 1.41 7.41 5.98
C LEU A 68 0.85 6.00 6.16
N THR A 69 0.18 5.46 5.14
CA THR A 69 -0.33 4.09 5.18
C THR A 69 0.80 3.06 5.26
N ALA A 70 1.85 3.19 4.45
CA ALA A 70 2.99 2.27 4.40
C ALA A 70 3.74 2.14 5.74
N LEU A 71 3.84 3.22 6.51
CA LEU A 71 4.57 3.25 7.77
C LEU A 71 3.68 2.88 8.96
N LEU A 72 2.46 3.45 9.03
CA LEU A 72 1.58 3.23 10.17
C LEU A 72 0.97 1.83 10.17
N SER A 73 0.62 1.28 9.00
CA SER A 73 -0.05 -0.02 8.94
C SER A 73 0.78 -1.18 9.52
N PRO A 74 2.07 -1.38 9.15
CA PRO A 74 2.87 -2.47 9.74
C PRO A 74 3.12 -2.29 11.23
N VAL A 75 3.37 -1.06 11.67
CA VAL A 75 3.60 -0.75 13.09
C VAL A 75 2.35 -1.05 13.90
N LEU A 76 1.19 -0.55 13.49
CA LEU A 76 -0.06 -0.79 14.21
C LEU A 76 -0.49 -2.26 14.16
N ASN A 77 -0.30 -2.96 13.04
CA ASN A 77 -0.56 -4.40 12.98
C ASN A 77 0.31 -5.16 13.99
N SER A 78 1.60 -4.85 14.04
CA SER A 78 2.54 -5.51 14.97
C SER A 78 2.18 -5.21 16.43
N LEU A 79 1.85 -3.96 16.75
CA LEU A 79 1.49 -3.54 18.10
C LEU A 79 0.16 -4.14 18.58
N LEU A 80 -0.85 -4.21 17.71
CA LEU A 80 -2.20 -4.64 18.08
C LEU A 80 -2.40 -6.15 18.01
N PHE A 81 -1.72 -6.82 17.08
CA PHE A 81 -1.95 -8.23 16.76
C PHE A 81 -0.69 -9.11 16.84
N GLY A 82 0.47 -8.54 17.18
CA GLY A 82 1.74 -9.26 17.26
C GLY A 82 2.32 -9.68 15.90
N MET A 83 1.70 -9.26 14.79
CA MET A 83 2.09 -9.62 13.43
C MET A 83 2.20 -8.37 12.57
N PRO A 84 3.25 -8.19 11.74
CA PRO A 84 4.43 -9.04 11.70
C PRO A 84 5.22 -8.98 13.01
N VAL A 85 6.00 -10.03 13.30
CA VAL A 85 6.92 -10.01 14.44
C VAL A 85 7.90 -8.84 14.32
N VAL A 86 8.33 -8.27 15.44
CA VAL A 86 9.13 -7.04 15.47
C VAL A 86 10.42 -7.17 14.64
N ALA A 87 11.05 -8.34 14.62
CA ALA A 87 12.24 -8.60 13.80
C ALA A 87 12.00 -8.45 12.29
N MET A 88 10.77 -8.63 11.82
CA MET A 88 10.36 -8.48 10.42
C MET A 88 9.84 -7.07 10.10
N LEU A 89 9.65 -6.20 11.09
CA LEU A 89 9.18 -4.84 10.85
C LEU A 89 10.10 -4.04 9.91
N PRO A 90 11.44 -4.04 10.06
CA PRO A 90 12.31 -3.26 9.19
C PRO A 90 12.14 -3.61 7.71
N ILE A 91 12.11 -4.91 7.38
CA ILE A 91 11.97 -5.35 5.99
C ILE A 91 10.59 -5.03 5.42
N ILE A 92 9.52 -5.15 6.22
CA ILE A 92 8.15 -4.84 5.79
C ILE A 92 7.95 -3.35 5.61
N LEU A 93 8.53 -2.51 6.48
CA LEU A 93 8.52 -1.06 6.34
C LEU A 93 9.23 -0.66 5.03
N VAL A 94 10.41 -1.19 4.77
CA VAL A 94 11.15 -0.92 3.51
C VAL A 94 10.32 -1.32 2.30
N LYS A 95 9.77 -2.55 2.27
CA LYS A 95 8.92 -3.01 1.15
C LYS A 95 7.68 -2.15 0.96
N SER A 96 7.00 -1.77 2.05
CA SER A 96 5.81 -0.93 2.00
C SER A 96 6.12 0.48 1.51
N THR A 97 7.24 1.06 1.94
CA THR A 97 7.70 2.38 1.48
C THR A 97 8.10 2.35 0.01
N LEU A 98 8.86 1.34 -0.43
CA LEU A 98 9.22 1.17 -1.83
C LEU A 98 7.99 1.03 -2.72
N LEU A 99 7.02 0.21 -2.30
CA LEU A 99 5.73 0.08 -2.97
C LEU A 99 5.02 1.43 -3.09
N ALA A 100 4.94 2.21 -2.02
CA ALA A 100 4.28 3.51 -2.04
C ALA A 100 4.97 4.51 -2.98
N VAL A 101 6.31 4.55 -2.97
CA VAL A 101 7.10 5.39 -3.87
C VAL A 101 6.89 4.98 -5.33
N ALA A 102 7.03 3.68 -5.63
CA ALA A 102 6.86 3.15 -6.98
C ALA A 102 5.43 3.39 -7.50
N ALA A 103 4.42 3.11 -6.69
CA ALA A 103 3.02 3.33 -7.02
C ALA A 103 2.72 4.79 -7.35
N SER A 104 3.15 5.71 -6.48
CA SER A 104 2.94 7.15 -6.70
C SER A 104 3.70 7.65 -7.94
N MET A 105 4.93 7.16 -8.18
CA MET A 105 5.71 7.54 -9.34
C MET A 105 5.05 7.06 -10.64
N VAL A 106 4.66 5.79 -10.69
CA VAL A 106 3.99 5.20 -11.85
C VAL A 106 2.65 5.91 -12.12
N ALA A 107 1.85 6.17 -11.09
CA ALA A 107 0.59 6.89 -11.22
C ALA A 107 0.78 8.32 -11.76
N SER A 108 1.77 9.04 -11.26
CA SER A 108 2.06 10.42 -11.68
C SER A 108 2.56 10.53 -13.13
N ARG A 109 3.32 9.54 -13.60
CA ARG A 109 3.89 9.50 -14.97
C ARG A 109 2.91 8.97 -16.00
N SER A 110 2.24 7.85 -15.69
CA SER A 110 1.37 7.17 -16.65
C SER A 110 -0.03 7.78 -16.73
N ARG A 111 -0.55 8.32 -15.62
CA ARG A 111 -1.95 8.77 -15.48
C ARG A 111 -2.97 7.75 -16.00
N GLN A 112 -2.66 6.48 -15.80
CA GLN A 112 -3.48 5.35 -16.25
C GLN A 112 -3.52 4.31 -15.14
N VAL A 113 -4.55 3.47 -15.15
CA VAL A 113 -4.60 2.24 -14.35
C VAL A 113 -4.63 1.09 -15.34
N SER A 114 -3.61 0.23 -15.30
CA SER A 114 -3.59 -1.01 -16.05
C SER A 114 -2.97 -2.12 -15.21
N LEU A 115 -3.39 -3.36 -15.46
CA LEU A 115 -2.82 -4.52 -14.75
C LEU A 115 -1.31 -4.62 -14.93
N LEU A 116 -0.79 -4.24 -16.10
CA LEU A 116 0.66 -4.19 -16.37
C LEU A 116 1.38 -3.17 -15.48
N LEU A 117 0.83 -1.96 -15.31
CA LEU A 117 1.43 -0.93 -14.46
C LEU A 117 1.38 -1.33 -12.98
N LEU A 118 0.27 -1.91 -12.53
CA LEU A 118 0.16 -2.42 -11.17
C LEU A 118 1.12 -3.59 -10.93
N ALA A 119 1.26 -4.50 -11.89
CA ALA A 119 2.23 -5.59 -11.81
C ALA A 119 3.67 -5.06 -11.74
N LEU A 120 4.03 -4.05 -12.54
CA LEU A 120 5.35 -3.41 -12.49
C LEU A 120 5.64 -2.82 -11.10
N VAL A 121 4.66 -2.13 -10.52
CA VAL A 121 4.77 -1.59 -9.16
C VAL A 121 4.98 -2.72 -8.14
N VAL A 122 4.21 -3.81 -8.25
CA VAL A 122 4.35 -4.95 -7.34
C VAL A 122 5.71 -5.62 -7.47
N LEU A 123 6.20 -5.83 -8.70
CA LEU A 123 7.51 -6.42 -8.95
C LEU A 123 8.64 -5.56 -8.37
N SER A 124 8.50 -4.23 -8.39
CA SER A 124 9.56 -3.32 -7.94
C SER A 124 9.95 -3.52 -6.47
N TYR A 125 9.00 -3.80 -5.57
CA TYR A 125 9.32 -4.02 -4.15
C TYR A 125 9.75 -5.46 -3.85
N GLN A 126 9.37 -6.41 -4.70
CA GLN A 126 9.73 -7.82 -4.54
C GLN A 126 11.20 -8.09 -4.86
N LEU A 127 11.78 -7.32 -5.77
CA LEU A 127 13.20 -7.45 -6.16
C LEU A 127 14.19 -6.93 -5.10
N VAL A 128 13.73 -6.12 -4.13
CA VAL A 128 14.60 -5.39 -3.19
C VAL A 128 14.74 -6.11 -1.83
N GLY A 129 14.40 -7.39 -1.74
CA GLY A 129 14.52 -8.13 -0.48
C GLY A 129 14.06 -9.57 -0.59
N GLY A 130 14.57 -10.26 -1.61
CA GLY A 130 14.56 -11.71 -1.72
C GLY A 130 15.67 -12.31 -0.88
#